data_AF-A0AA88U0C5-F1
#
_entry.id   AF-A0AA88U0C5-F1
#
_cell.length_a   1.000
_cell.length_b   1.000
_cell.length_c   1.000
_cell.angle_alpha   90.00
_cell.angle_beta   90.00
_cell.angle_gamma   90.00
#
_symmetry.space_group_name_H-M   'P 1'
#
loop_
_entity.id
_entity.type
_entity.pdbx_description
1 polymer ?
#
loop_
_entity_poly.entity_id
_entity_poly.type
_entity_poly.pdbx_seq_one_letter_code
_entity_poly.pdbx_strand_id
1 'polypeptide(L)'
;MLIGFESLFLGGADRLLMLINRRFPELGLTREDCMEMSWIESVLVLGDVFPNGSSPAILLDRAAAPKQYTKQKADYVEEPISVEGLEGIWKVFSEIEAEAGGMNWTPYGGRMSEIPESEIAYPHRAGNIFLIYEAVYWDGEKIGAVSPRHIRWVRKLHRYLTPYVSKNPRSAYANYRDYDLGENDISTSDNQEVSWGIKYFKNNFNRLVQVKTKVDPANFFKNEQSIPPRHMLLHPNPNKQLCMNSWGNKQIQNVHVRVHQKREETSSLSRCA
;
A
#
# COMPACT_ATOMS: atom_id res chain seq x y z
N MET A 1 -4.85 -20.82 7.74
CA MET A 1 -5.16 -19.40 7.46
C MET A 1 -6.63 -19.18 7.77
N LEU A 2 -6.95 -18.14 8.54
CA LEU A 2 -8.32 -17.66 8.73
C LEU A 2 -8.52 -16.47 7.79
N ILE A 3 -9.69 -16.36 7.17
CA ILE A 3 -10.08 -15.20 6.35
C ILE A 3 -11.25 -14.54 7.08
N GLY A 4 -11.10 -13.26 7.42
CA GLY A 4 -12.14 -12.43 8.00
C GLY A 4 -12.56 -11.33 7.03
N PHE A 5 -13.85 -11.02 7.01
CA PHE A 5 -14.40 -9.85 6.32
C PHE A 5 -14.91 -8.88 7.37
N GLU A 6 -14.14 -7.84 7.62
CA GLU A 6 -14.49 -6.79 8.58
C GLU A 6 -14.95 -5.54 7.82
N SER A 7 -15.98 -4.87 8.34
CA SER A 7 -16.50 -3.68 7.67
C SER A 7 -17.08 -2.67 8.66
N LEU A 8 -17.00 -1.40 8.27
CA LEU A 8 -17.73 -0.30 8.88
C LEU A 8 -18.76 0.22 7.89
N PHE A 9 -20.04 0.20 8.28
CA PHE A 9 -21.10 0.80 7.49
C PHE A 9 -21.69 2.00 8.22
N LEU A 10 -21.71 3.16 7.55
CA LEU A 10 -22.29 4.38 8.10
C LEU A 10 -23.82 4.40 7.90
N GLY A 11 -24.51 3.55 8.64
CA GLY A 11 -25.97 3.39 8.61
C GLY A 11 -26.42 2.18 9.43
N GLY A 12 -27.72 1.91 9.43
CA GLY A 12 -28.28 0.75 10.13
C GLY A 12 -28.02 -0.59 9.43
N ALA A 13 -28.01 -1.67 10.20
CA ALA A 13 -27.73 -3.03 9.75
C ALA A 13 -28.71 -3.53 8.68
N ASP A 14 -29.99 -3.17 8.73
CA ASP A 14 -30.96 -3.57 7.69
C ASP A 14 -30.59 -3.01 6.31
N ARG A 15 -30.09 -1.76 6.28
CA ARG A 15 -29.63 -1.13 5.04
C ARG A 15 -28.34 -1.76 4.54
N LEU A 16 -27.43 -2.16 5.45
CA LEU A 16 -26.23 -2.91 5.10
C LEU A 16 -26.60 -4.26 4.48
N LEU A 17 -27.48 -5.04 5.12
CA LEU A 17 -27.92 -6.34 4.64
C LEU A 17 -28.57 -6.24 3.26
N MET A 18 -29.45 -5.25 3.04
CA MET A 18 -30.03 -4.99 1.72
C MET A 18 -28.95 -4.70 0.66
N LEU A 19 -27.92 -3.94 1.01
CA LEU A 19 -26.85 -3.57 0.09
C LEU A 19 -25.97 -4.78 -0.25
N ILE A 20 -25.54 -5.55 0.75
CA ILE A 20 -24.68 -6.73 0.58
C ILE A 20 -25.42 -7.83 -0.18
N ASN A 21 -26.68 -8.12 0.16
CA ASN A 21 -27.48 -9.11 -0.58
C ASN A 21 -27.66 -8.75 -2.06
N ARG A 22 -27.60 -7.46 -2.41
CA ARG A 22 -27.69 -7.00 -3.80
C ARG A 22 -26.34 -6.98 -4.53
N ARG A 23 -25.23 -6.71 -3.83
CA ARG A 23 -23.94 -6.37 -4.45
C ARG A 23 -22.84 -7.41 -4.21
N PHE A 24 -22.94 -8.17 -3.14
CA PHE A 24 -21.98 -9.20 -2.75
C PHE A 24 -22.67 -10.33 -1.95
N PRO A 25 -23.69 -10.99 -2.53
CA PRO A 25 -24.45 -12.03 -1.84
C PRO A 25 -23.60 -13.27 -1.47
N GLU A 26 -22.48 -13.49 -2.15
CA GLU A 26 -21.56 -14.60 -1.90
C GLU A 26 -20.94 -14.56 -0.50
N LEU A 27 -20.90 -13.37 0.14
CA LEU A 27 -20.45 -13.23 1.52
C LEU A 27 -21.39 -13.92 2.51
N GLY A 28 -22.68 -14.06 2.18
CA GLY A 28 -23.67 -14.71 3.05
C GLY A 28 -23.94 -13.98 4.37
N LEU A 29 -23.74 -12.66 4.42
CA LEU A 29 -23.90 -11.84 5.62
C LEU A 29 -25.33 -11.95 6.20
N THR A 30 -25.42 -12.24 7.49
CA THR A 30 -26.69 -12.33 8.24
C THR A 30 -26.83 -11.20 9.26
N ARG A 31 -28.03 -11.06 9.86
CA ARG A 31 -28.27 -10.02 10.87
C ARG A 31 -27.48 -10.30 12.14
N GLU A 32 -27.26 -11.57 12.45
CA GLU A 32 -26.51 -12.07 13.60
C GLU A 32 -25.03 -11.68 13.54
N ASP A 33 -24.50 -11.46 12.33
CA ASP A 33 -23.13 -10.98 12.10
C ASP A 33 -22.99 -9.45 12.26
N CYS A 34 -24.12 -8.72 12.35
CA CYS A 34 -24.13 -7.27 12.39
C CYS A 34 -24.19 -6.75 13.83
N MET A 35 -23.28 -5.83 14.16
CA MET A 35 -23.30 -5.10 15.43
C MET A 35 -23.52 -3.60 15.17
N GLU A 36 -24.65 -3.07 15.64
CA GLU A 36 -24.91 -1.62 15.61
C GLU A 36 -24.34 -0.97 16.87
N MET A 37 -23.52 0.06 16.66
CA MET A 37 -22.83 0.79 17.73
C MET A 37 -22.53 2.22 17.28
N SER A 38 -22.11 3.06 18.22
CA SER A 38 -21.61 4.40 17.88
C SER A 38 -20.29 4.31 17.11
N TRP A 39 -19.96 5.38 16.38
CA TRP A 39 -18.71 5.45 15.65
C TRP A 39 -17.48 5.23 16.54
N ILE A 40 -17.46 5.79 17.76
CA ILE A 40 -16.30 5.66 18.65
C ILE A 40 -16.13 4.23 19.21
N GLU A 41 -17.23 3.50 19.41
CA GLU A 41 -17.17 2.09 19.78
C GLU A 41 -16.62 1.25 18.61
N SER A 42 -17.00 1.57 17.37
CA SER A 42 -16.47 0.88 16.18
C SER A 42 -14.95 1.04 16.02
N VAL A 43 -14.38 2.15 16.49
CA VAL A 43 -12.91 2.37 16.50
C VAL A 43 -12.22 1.35 17.40
N LEU A 44 -12.82 1.00 18.54
CA LEU A 44 -12.28 -0.02 19.44
C LEU A 44 -12.37 -1.41 18.82
N VAL A 45 -13.53 -1.75 18.23
CA VAL A 45 -13.79 -3.07 17.62
C VAL A 45 -12.86 -3.30 16.42
N LEU A 46 -12.78 -2.36 15.48
CA LEU A 46 -11.93 -2.50 14.28
C LEU A 46 -10.44 -2.29 14.57
N GLY A 47 -10.11 -1.66 15.70
CA GLY A 47 -8.73 -1.54 16.14
C GLY A 47 -8.14 -2.89 16.56
N ASP A 48 -8.97 -3.79 17.10
CA ASP A 48 -8.60 -5.12 17.62
C ASP A 48 -7.38 -5.10 18.56
N VAL A 49 -7.19 -3.99 19.27
CA VAL A 49 -6.09 -3.82 20.25
C VAL A 49 -6.57 -4.13 21.67
N PHE A 50 -7.85 -3.88 21.94
CA PHE A 50 -8.44 -3.95 23.28
C PHE A 50 -9.59 -4.95 23.33
N PRO A 51 -9.88 -5.57 24.48
CA PRO A 51 -11.01 -6.48 24.62
C PRO A 51 -12.34 -5.83 24.23
N ASN A 52 -13.24 -6.62 23.63
CA ASN A 52 -14.60 -6.19 23.32
C ASN A 52 -15.32 -5.67 24.58
N GLY A 53 -16.00 -4.53 24.45
CA GLY A 53 -16.67 -3.85 25.57
C GLY A 53 -15.76 -2.94 26.40
N SER A 54 -14.50 -2.75 26.00
CA SER A 54 -13.63 -1.73 26.62
C SER A 54 -14.26 -0.34 26.53
N SER A 55 -14.05 0.48 27.57
CA SER A 55 -14.52 1.87 27.57
C SER A 55 -13.73 2.71 26.54
N PRO A 56 -14.37 3.58 25.75
CA PRO A 56 -13.69 4.53 24.85
C PRO A 56 -12.63 5.40 25.53
N ALA A 57 -12.70 5.59 26.84
CA ALA A 57 -11.69 6.32 27.60
C ALA A 57 -10.29 5.68 27.50
N ILE A 58 -10.18 4.39 27.21
CA ILE A 58 -8.89 3.71 27.01
C ILE A 58 -8.08 4.30 25.85
N LEU A 59 -8.75 4.91 24.86
CA LEU A 59 -8.09 5.60 23.73
C LEU A 59 -7.29 6.83 24.17
N LEU A 60 -7.51 7.33 25.39
CA LEU A 60 -6.73 8.42 25.99
C LEU A 60 -5.43 7.93 26.63
N ASP A 61 -5.30 6.62 26.88
CA ASP A 61 -4.10 6.04 27.47
C ASP A 61 -3.12 5.56 26.39
N ARG A 62 -2.05 6.34 26.22
CA ARG A 62 -0.97 6.03 25.27
C ARG A 62 -0.23 4.72 25.59
N ALA A 63 -0.22 4.27 26.84
CA ALA A 63 0.54 3.11 27.28
C ALA A 63 -0.29 1.81 27.31
N ALA A 64 -1.60 1.89 27.10
CA ALA A 64 -2.49 0.74 27.21
C ALA A 64 -2.30 -0.31 26.12
N ALA A 65 -1.81 0.08 24.93
CA ALA A 65 -1.61 -0.84 23.82
C ALA A 65 -0.38 -1.73 24.02
N PRO A 66 -0.47 -3.04 23.73
CA PRO A 66 0.68 -3.94 23.80
C PRO A 66 1.74 -3.56 22.77
N LYS A 67 3.01 -3.76 23.12
CA LYS A 67 4.13 -3.60 22.19
C LYS A 67 4.34 -4.90 21.43
N GLN A 68 4.44 -4.80 20.11
CA GLN A 68 4.75 -5.93 19.24
C GLN A 68 5.83 -5.53 18.25
N TYR A 69 6.71 -6.48 17.93
CA TYR A 69 7.70 -6.31 16.88
C TYR A 69 7.07 -6.75 15.56
N THR A 70 7.38 -6.03 14.48
CA THR A 70 6.82 -6.33 13.17
C THR A 70 7.84 -6.11 12.05
N LYS A 71 7.70 -6.88 10.98
CA LYS A 71 8.20 -6.53 9.66
C LYS A 71 7.00 -6.48 8.73
N GLN A 72 6.84 -5.35 8.06
CA GLN A 72 5.70 -5.08 7.20
C GLN A 72 6.14 -4.62 5.81
N LYS A 73 5.27 -4.81 4.83
CA LYS A 73 5.39 -4.42 3.43
C LYS A 73 4.01 -4.02 2.92
N ALA A 74 3.97 -3.29 1.82
CA ALA A 74 2.72 -2.79 1.27
C ALA A 74 2.75 -2.79 -0.25
N ASP A 75 1.60 -3.10 -0.85
CA ASP A 75 1.39 -3.11 -2.30
C ASP A 75 0.03 -2.53 -2.66
N TYR A 76 -0.07 -1.96 -3.85
CA TYR A 76 -1.34 -1.58 -4.44
C TYR A 76 -1.71 -2.55 -5.55
N VAL A 77 -2.95 -2.99 -5.56
CA VAL A 77 -3.52 -3.83 -6.63
C VAL A 77 -4.36 -2.94 -7.53
N GLU A 78 -4.17 -3.08 -8.84
CA GLU A 78 -4.87 -2.31 -9.88
C GLU A 78 -5.86 -3.18 -10.67
N GLU A 79 -5.64 -4.50 -10.70
CA GLU A 79 -6.49 -5.50 -11.37
C GLU A 79 -6.72 -6.71 -10.45
N PRO A 80 -7.88 -7.39 -10.51
CA PRO A 80 -8.15 -8.55 -9.65
C PRO A 80 -7.08 -9.64 -9.75
N ILE A 81 -6.65 -10.17 -8.59
CA ILE A 81 -5.74 -11.31 -8.51
C ILE A 81 -6.48 -12.56 -9.00
N SER A 82 -5.88 -13.34 -9.90
CA SER A 82 -6.50 -14.57 -10.42
C SER A 82 -6.68 -15.61 -9.32
N VAL A 83 -7.58 -16.57 -9.53
CA VAL A 83 -7.82 -17.68 -8.58
C VAL A 83 -6.52 -18.45 -8.29
N GLU A 84 -5.70 -18.71 -9.31
CA GLU A 84 -4.41 -19.38 -9.17
C GLU A 84 -3.43 -18.53 -8.35
N GLY A 85 -3.51 -17.20 -8.48
CA GLY A 85 -2.80 -16.24 -7.65
C GLY A 85 -3.20 -16.35 -6.18
N LEU A 86 -4.50 -16.40 -5.90
CA LEU A 86 -5.04 -16.58 -4.54
C LEU A 86 -4.64 -17.93 -3.94
N GLU A 87 -4.69 -19.01 -4.71
CA GLU A 87 -4.25 -20.33 -4.27
C GLU A 87 -2.74 -20.36 -3.94
N GLY A 88 -1.91 -19.61 -4.66
CA GLY A 88 -0.50 -19.53 -4.32
C GLY A 88 -0.24 -18.69 -3.06
N ILE A 89 -1.02 -17.62 -2.81
CA ILE A 89 -1.02 -16.93 -1.52
C ILE A 89 -1.34 -17.93 -0.40
N TRP A 90 -2.38 -18.74 -0.57
CA TRP A 90 -2.77 -19.77 0.40
C TRP A 90 -1.62 -20.74 0.71
N LYS A 91 -0.88 -21.17 -0.32
CA LYS A 91 0.30 -22.04 -0.16
C LYS A 91 1.40 -21.38 0.68
N VAL A 92 1.69 -20.10 0.46
CA VAL A 92 2.68 -19.35 1.25
C VAL A 92 2.25 -19.21 2.71
N PHE A 93 0.95 -19.03 2.97
CA PHE A 93 0.37 -18.96 4.32
C PHE A 93 0.24 -20.33 5.02
N SER A 94 0.45 -21.43 4.30
CA SER A 94 0.45 -22.78 4.87
C SER A 94 1.83 -23.19 5.43
N GLU A 95 2.85 -22.34 5.27
CA GLU A 95 4.19 -22.55 5.81
C GLU A 95 4.24 -22.30 7.32
N ILE A 96 5.09 -23.02 8.04
CA ILE A 96 5.19 -22.90 9.51
C ILE A 96 5.64 -21.50 9.94
N GLU A 97 6.40 -20.81 9.09
CA GLU A 97 6.86 -19.44 9.32
C GLU A 97 5.73 -18.40 9.24
N ALA A 98 4.55 -18.78 8.77
CA ALA A 98 3.37 -17.92 8.67
C ALA A 98 2.55 -17.83 9.97
N GLU A 99 2.96 -18.50 11.05
CA GLU A 99 2.19 -18.63 12.31
C GLU A 99 1.68 -17.29 12.87
N ALA A 100 2.49 -16.23 12.74
CA ALA A 100 2.15 -14.87 13.16
C ALA A 100 2.09 -13.88 11.97
N GLY A 101 1.91 -14.42 10.76
CA GLY A 101 1.78 -13.66 9.52
C GLY A 101 0.34 -13.23 9.26
N GLY A 102 0.17 -12.03 8.72
CA GLY A 102 -1.13 -11.47 8.36
C GLY A 102 -1.06 -10.69 7.06
N MET A 103 -2.19 -10.60 6.38
CA MET A 103 -2.34 -9.79 5.18
C MET A 103 -3.71 -9.10 5.19
N ASN A 104 -3.72 -7.77 5.22
CA ASN A 104 -4.94 -6.96 5.27
C ASN A 104 -5.18 -6.28 3.93
N TRP A 105 -6.41 -6.36 3.41
CA TRP A 105 -6.79 -5.79 2.13
C TRP A 105 -7.77 -4.65 2.36
N THR A 106 -7.31 -3.42 2.15
CA THR A 106 -8.14 -2.22 2.34
C THR A 106 -8.68 -1.75 0.99
N PRO A 107 -10.00 -1.74 0.77
CA PRO A 107 -10.59 -1.37 -0.52
C PRO A 107 -10.34 0.12 -0.85
N TYR A 108 -10.04 0.39 -2.12
CA TYR A 108 -9.88 1.73 -2.68
C TYR A 108 -10.98 1.99 -3.71
N GLY A 109 -11.42 3.24 -3.78
CA GLY A 109 -12.61 3.63 -4.53
C GLY A 109 -13.25 4.87 -3.90
N GLY A 110 -14.52 5.12 -4.22
CA GLY A 110 -15.30 6.23 -3.64
C GLY A 110 -14.50 7.53 -3.60
N ARG A 111 -14.44 8.16 -2.41
CA ARG A 111 -13.74 9.44 -2.24
C ARG A 111 -12.25 9.41 -2.62
N MET A 112 -11.57 8.26 -2.48
CA MET A 112 -10.16 8.15 -2.86
C MET A 112 -9.94 8.23 -4.37
N SER A 113 -10.94 7.87 -5.18
CA SER A 113 -10.87 7.97 -6.65
C SER A 113 -11.22 9.37 -7.19
N GLU A 114 -11.94 10.18 -6.42
CA GLU A 114 -12.32 11.54 -6.81
C GLU A 114 -11.18 12.55 -6.66
N ILE A 115 -10.19 12.24 -5.83
CA ILE A 115 -9.07 13.13 -5.54
C ILE A 115 -7.96 12.91 -6.58
N PRO A 116 -7.46 13.97 -7.26
CA PRO A 116 -6.34 13.85 -8.19
C PRO A 116 -5.08 13.29 -7.52
N GLU A 117 -4.31 12.46 -8.23
CA GLU A 117 -3.04 11.90 -7.71
C GLU A 117 -2.06 12.99 -7.26
N SER A 118 -2.11 14.19 -7.84
CA SER A 118 -1.22 15.31 -7.55
C SER A 118 -1.71 16.29 -6.48
N GLU A 119 -2.92 16.08 -5.93
CA GLU A 119 -3.55 17.00 -4.97
C GLU A 119 -2.68 17.19 -3.73
N ILE A 120 -2.15 16.08 -3.20
CA ILE A 120 -1.21 16.05 -2.08
C ILE A 120 -0.05 15.08 -2.41
N ALA A 121 0.94 14.98 -1.52
CA ALA A 121 2.09 14.10 -1.72
C ALA A 121 1.70 12.63 -2.00
N TYR A 122 0.67 12.14 -1.30
CA TYR A 122 0.14 10.79 -1.42
C TYR A 122 -0.58 10.56 -2.76
N PRO A 123 -0.03 9.72 -3.67
CA PRO A 123 -0.47 9.65 -5.06
C PRO A 123 -1.48 8.53 -5.36
N HIS A 124 -1.70 7.57 -4.46
CA HIS A 124 -2.44 6.34 -4.81
C HIS A 124 -3.96 6.60 -4.74
N ARG A 125 -4.53 6.98 -5.88
CA ARG A 125 -5.94 7.41 -6.03
C ARG A 125 -6.69 6.48 -6.99
N ALA A 126 -7.42 7.03 -7.96
CA ALA A 126 -8.12 6.27 -9.00
C ALA A 126 -7.17 5.29 -9.71
N GLY A 127 -7.69 4.09 -10.02
CA GLY A 127 -6.93 3.00 -10.63
C GLY A 127 -6.45 1.93 -9.64
N ASN A 128 -6.38 2.23 -8.34
CA ASN A 128 -6.11 1.21 -7.32
C ASN A 128 -7.43 0.61 -6.83
N ILE A 129 -7.56 -0.72 -6.83
CA ILE A 129 -8.75 -1.42 -6.31
C ILE A 129 -8.63 -1.71 -4.81
N PHE A 130 -7.43 -1.98 -4.30
CA PHE A 130 -7.15 -2.08 -2.86
C PHE A 130 -5.66 -1.96 -2.54
N LEU A 131 -5.36 -1.60 -1.29
CA LEU A 131 -4.04 -1.67 -0.67
C LEU A 131 -3.90 -3.00 0.06
N ILE A 132 -2.81 -3.71 -0.19
CA ILE A 132 -2.38 -4.86 0.61
C ILE A 132 -1.37 -4.37 1.64
N TYR A 133 -1.60 -4.71 2.91
CA TYR A 133 -0.61 -4.63 3.97
C TYR A 133 -0.20 -6.06 4.36
N GLU A 134 1.06 -6.39 4.15
CA GLU A 134 1.65 -7.69 4.49
C GLU A 134 2.48 -7.52 5.76
N ALA A 135 2.26 -8.32 6.79
CA ALA A 135 3.05 -8.23 8.01
C ALA A 135 3.27 -9.58 8.68
N VAL A 136 4.31 -9.62 9.50
CA VAL A 136 4.54 -10.71 10.44
C VAL A 136 4.92 -10.10 11.77
N TYR A 137 4.29 -10.58 12.84
CA TYR A 137 4.43 -10.06 14.20
C TYR A 137 5.18 -11.05 15.08
N TRP A 138 5.89 -10.55 16.09
CA TRP A 138 6.47 -11.42 17.12
C TRP A 138 6.68 -10.67 18.44
N ASP A 139 6.74 -11.44 19.51
CA ASP A 139 7.13 -10.98 20.83
C ASP A 139 8.66 -10.87 20.88
N GLY A 140 9.19 -9.65 21.09
CA GLY A 140 10.63 -9.42 21.16
C GLY A 140 11.23 -9.56 22.56
N GLU A 141 10.40 -9.73 23.60
CA GLU A 141 10.86 -10.02 24.97
C GLU A 141 11.16 -11.51 25.16
N LYS A 142 10.62 -12.38 24.29
CA LYS A 142 11.13 -13.74 24.08
C LYS A 142 12.49 -13.65 23.38
N ILE A 143 13.52 -13.41 24.18
CA ILE A 143 14.94 -13.25 23.82
C ILE A 143 15.35 -14.18 22.66
N GLY A 144 15.91 -13.63 21.58
CA GLY A 144 16.91 -14.36 20.79
C GLY A 144 17.04 -14.13 19.29
N ALA A 145 16.04 -13.60 18.57
CA ALA A 145 16.25 -13.15 17.20
C ALA A 145 15.06 -12.33 16.71
N VAL A 146 15.31 -11.21 16.04
CA VAL A 146 14.57 -10.91 14.80
C VAL A 146 14.60 -12.20 14.02
N SER A 147 13.54 -13.02 14.03
CA SER A 147 13.69 -14.36 13.48
C SER A 147 13.93 -14.17 11.99
N PRO A 148 15.13 -14.48 11.45
CA PRO A 148 15.39 -14.24 10.04
C PRO A 148 14.40 -15.03 9.18
N ARG A 149 13.76 -16.06 9.76
CA ARG A 149 12.63 -16.80 9.19
C ARG A 149 11.41 -15.92 8.91
N HIS A 150 10.97 -15.09 9.86
CA HIS A 150 9.77 -14.24 9.70
C HIS A 150 10.02 -13.18 8.62
N ILE A 151 11.18 -12.53 8.66
CA ILE A 151 11.57 -11.57 7.61
C ILE A 151 11.69 -12.25 6.24
N ARG A 152 12.28 -13.45 6.17
CA ARG A 152 12.32 -14.22 4.91
C ARG A 152 10.94 -14.57 4.40
N TRP A 153 10.01 -14.92 5.29
CA TRP A 153 8.64 -15.27 4.94
C TRP A 153 7.88 -14.09 4.34
N VAL A 154 7.84 -12.93 5.00
CA VAL A 154 7.14 -11.75 4.45
C VAL A 154 7.81 -11.25 3.15
N ARG A 155 9.14 -11.36 3.02
CA ARG A 155 9.82 -11.09 1.75
C ARG A 155 9.48 -12.11 0.66
N LYS A 156 9.19 -13.36 1.02
CA LYS A 156 8.76 -14.41 0.08
C LYS A 156 7.33 -14.15 -0.40
N LEU A 157 6.41 -13.80 0.51
CA LEU A 157 5.06 -13.37 0.16
C LEU A 157 5.09 -12.16 -0.79
N HIS A 158 5.86 -11.14 -0.45
CA HIS A 158 5.99 -9.95 -1.28
C HIS A 158 6.59 -10.26 -2.66
N ARG A 159 7.59 -11.14 -2.73
CA ARG A 159 8.10 -11.60 -4.04
C ARG A 159 7.05 -12.37 -4.84
N TYR A 160 6.25 -13.21 -4.18
CA TYR A 160 5.17 -13.95 -4.82
C TYR A 160 4.11 -13.01 -5.43
N LEU A 161 3.78 -11.91 -4.75
CA LEU A 161 2.77 -10.93 -5.20
C LEU A 161 3.20 -10.09 -6.42
N THR A 162 4.48 -10.08 -6.79
CA THR A 162 5.04 -9.23 -7.86
C THR A 162 4.23 -9.18 -9.17
N PRO A 163 3.71 -10.29 -9.74
CA PRO A 163 2.98 -10.23 -11.00
C PRO A 163 1.52 -9.76 -10.85
N TYR A 164 1.00 -9.63 -9.63
CA TYR A 164 -0.41 -9.35 -9.32
C TYR A 164 -0.66 -7.93 -8.77
N VAL A 165 0.41 -7.16 -8.57
CA VAL A 165 0.34 -5.80 -7.99
C VAL A 165 0.81 -4.76 -9.00
N SER A 166 0.64 -3.49 -8.67
CA SER A 166 1.12 -2.36 -9.47
C SER A 166 2.58 -2.53 -9.90
N LYS A 167 2.89 -2.03 -11.09
CA LYS A 167 4.22 -2.14 -11.69
C LYS A 167 4.61 -0.83 -12.36
N ASN A 168 5.91 -0.55 -12.38
CA ASN A 168 6.52 0.63 -13.01
C ASN A 168 5.95 1.99 -12.53
N PRO A 169 6.10 2.33 -11.24
CA PRO A 169 6.79 1.58 -10.19
C PRO A 169 5.86 0.60 -9.47
N ARG A 170 6.45 -0.39 -8.79
CA ARG A 170 5.73 -1.16 -7.76
C ARG A 170 5.47 -0.22 -6.58
N SER A 171 4.22 0.18 -6.41
CA SER A 171 3.79 1.22 -5.48
C SER A 171 3.84 0.73 -4.03
N ALA A 172 4.23 1.61 -3.11
CA ALA A 172 4.30 1.33 -1.68
C ALA A 172 3.71 2.50 -0.88
N TYR A 173 3.33 2.29 0.39
CA TYR A 173 2.79 3.36 1.23
C TYR A 173 3.84 3.88 2.22
N ALA A 174 4.14 5.19 2.18
CA ALA A 174 5.19 5.81 3.00
C ALA A 174 5.03 5.62 4.52
N ASN A 175 3.79 5.51 5.04
CA ASN A 175 3.55 5.26 6.47
C ASN A 175 3.81 3.78 6.86
N TYR A 176 3.88 2.88 5.88
CA TYR A 176 4.39 1.52 6.05
C TYR A 176 5.83 1.45 5.57
N ARG A 177 6.70 2.18 6.29
CA ARG A 177 8.10 2.37 5.92
C ARG A 177 8.81 1.03 5.75
N ASP A 178 9.45 0.85 4.59
CA ASP A 178 10.17 -0.37 4.24
C ASP A 178 11.55 -0.06 3.65
N TYR A 179 12.60 -0.34 4.41
CA TYR A 179 13.98 -0.17 3.98
C TYR A 179 14.42 -1.18 2.91
N ASP A 180 13.67 -2.27 2.68
CA ASP A 180 13.95 -3.18 1.56
C ASP A 180 13.72 -2.50 0.19
N LEU A 181 13.06 -1.34 0.15
CA LEU A 181 12.87 -0.56 -1.08
C LEU A 181 14.10 0.25 -1.48
N GLY A 182 15.10 0.35 -0.60
CA GLY A 182 16.30 1.17 -0.76
C GLY A 182 16.38 2.25 0.31
N GLU A 183 17.60 2.70 0.57
CA GLU A 183 17.94 3.68 1.59
C GLU A 183 18.90 4.71 1.01
N ASN A 184 18.84 5.94 1.51
CA ASN A 184 19.83 6.95 1.29
C ASN A 184 21.06 6.61 2.12
N ASP A 185 22.23 6.79 1.54
CA ASP A 185 23.46 6.85 2.33
C ASP A 185 23.50 8.21 3.05
N ILE A 186 23.27 8.17 4.36
CA ILE A 186 23.27 9.37 5.21
C ILE A 186 24.68 9.91 5.49
N SER A 187 25.71 9.11 5.20
CA SER A 187 27.12 9.45 5.41
C SER A 187 27.70 10.29 4.26
N THR A 188 27.07 10.26 3.09
CA THR A 188 27.48 11.02 1.91
C THR A 188 26.55 12.21 1.68
N SER A 189 27.14 13.34 1.29
CA SER A 189 26.40 14.56 0.92
C SER A 189 25.93 14.56 -0.53
N ASP A 190 26.46 13.67 -1.36
CA ASP A 190 26.27 13.68 -2.80
C ASP A 190 25.88 12.29 -3.31
N ASN A 191 25.32 12.25 -4.52
CA ASN A 191 25.08 11.03 -5.29
C ASN A 191 24.08 10.02 -4.69
N GLN A 192 22.96 10.50 -4.13
CA GLN A 192 21.89 9.62 -3.67
C GLN A 192 21.09 9.03 -4.84
N GLU A 193 21.05 7.70 -4.94
CA GLU A 193 20.16 6.93 -5.83
C GLU A 193 18.82 6.66 -5.13
N VAL A 194 17.85 7.55 -5.32
CA VAL A 194 16.57 7.48 -4.60
C VAL A 194 15.50 6.73 -5.40
N SER A 195 15.69 5.42 -5.54
CA SER A 195 14.74 4.55 -6.26
C SER A 195 13.43 4.30 -5.48
N TRP A 196 13.46 4.40 -4.15
CA TRP A 196 12.29 4.25 -3.28
C TRP A 196 11.29 5.40 -3.40
N GLY A 197 11.75 6.62 -3.73
CA GLY A 197 10.93 7.84 -3.72
C GLY A 197 9.74 7.78 -4.69
N ILE A 198 9.97 7.26 -5.90
CA ILE A 198 8.92 7.08 -6.90
C ILE A 198 7.92 5.97 -6.51
N LYS A 199 8.32 4.99 -5.68
CA LYS A 199 7.41 3.94 -5.20
C LYS A 199 6.39 4.50 -4.21
N TYR A 200 6.81 5.42 -3.33
CA TYR A 200 5.92 6.07 -2.36
C TYR A 200 5.12 7.24 -2.93
N PHE A 201 5.70 7.99 -3.86
CA PHE A 201 5.15 9.29 -4.27
C PHE A 201 4.85 9.41 -5.77
N LYS A 202 5.10 8.36 -6.56
CA LYS A 202 4.96 8.39 -8.03
C LYS A 202 5.54 9.68 -8.62
N ASN A 203 4.77 10.38 -9.46
CA ASN A 203 5.14 11.63 -10.11
C ASN A 203 5.29 12.82 -9.13
N ASN A 204 4.73 12.73 -7.91
CA ASN A 204 4.83 13.79 -6.92
C ASN A 204 6.24 13.90 -6.31
N PHE A 205 7.07 12.86 -6.43
CA PHE A 205 8.43 12.86 -5.88
C PHE A 205 9.28 14.05 -6.37
N ASN A 206 9.18 14.39 -7.66
CA ASN A 206 9.91 15.53 -8.23
C ASN A 206 9.50 16.86 -7.60
N ARG A 207 8.21 17.07 -7.37
CA ARG A 207 7.70 18.28 -6.69
C ARG A 207 8.17 18.31 -5.24
N LEU A 208 8.23 17.17 -4.56
CA LEU A 208 8.71 17.06 -3.18
C LEU A 208 10.20 17.42 -3.06
N VAL A 209 11.04 16.95 -3.98
CA VAL A 209 12.47 17.33 -4.05
C VAL A 209 12.63 18.85 -4.22
N GLN A 210 11.82 19.48 -5.07
CA GLN A 210 11.86 20.94 -5.25
C GLN A 210 11.49 21.70 -3.98
N VAL A 211 10.46 21.24 -3.25
CA VAL A 211 10.07 21.84 -1.96
C VAL A 211 11.20 21.66 -0.96
N LYS A 212 11.69 20.43 -0.77
CA LYS A 212 12.81 20.12 0.14
C LYS A 212 14.03 21.00 -0.12
N THR A 213 14.40 21.18 -1.39
CA THR A 213 15.54 22.02 -1.79
C THR A 213 15.39 23.46 -1.34
N LYS A 214 14.16 24.01 -1.35
CA LYS A 214 13.90 25.39 -0.95
C LYS A 214 13.84 25.55 0.57
N VAL A 215 13.21 24.61 1.27
CA VAL A 215 12.92 24.76 2.70
C VAL A 215 14.01 24.22 3.61
N ASP A 216 14.82 23.28 3.12
CA ASP A 216 15.94 22.68 3.85
C ASP A 216 17.12 22.38 2.90
N PRO A 217 17.78 23.42 2.37
CA PRO A 217 18.89 23.26 1.44
C PRO A 217 20.12 22.61 2.09
N ALA A 218 20.30 22.69 3.40
CA ALA A 218 21.40 22.03 4.10
C ALA A 218 21.14 20.53 4.38
N ASN A 219 19.94 20.05 4.03
CA ASN A 219 19.45 18.71 4.35
C ASN A 219 19.56 18.35 5.85
N PHE A 220 19.24 19.31 6.72
CA PHE A 220 19.29 19.11 8.17
C PHE A 220 18.30 18.01 8.62
N PHE A 221 17.08 18.03 8.08
CA PHE A 221 16.06 17.03 8.36
C PHE A 221 16.23 15.82 7.45
N LYS A 222 17.09 14.88 7.85
CA LYS A 222 17.39 13.67 7.07
C LYS A 222 17.25 12.37 7.87
N ASN A 223 16.95 11.31 7.15
CA ASN A 223 16.97 9.90 7.55
C ASN A 223 17.18 9.03 6.30
N GLU A 224 17.21 7.71 6.50
CA GLU A 224 17.48 6.69 5.49
C GLU A 224 16.46 6.71 4.32
N GLN A 225 15.27 7.29 4.48
CA GLN A 225 14.30 7.49 3.39
C GLN A 225 13.72 8.91 3.38
N SER A 226 14.56 9.89 3.69
CA SER A 226 14.19 11.31 3.60
C SER A 226 14.25 11.79 2.14
N ILE A 227 13.30 12.63 1.73
CA ILE A 227 13.39 13.29 0.41
C ILE A 227 14.67 14.14 0.41
N PRO A 228 15.62 13.95 -0.52
CA PRO A 228 16.83 14.75 -0.56
C PRO A 228 16.59 16.09 -1.29
N PRO A 229 17.39 17.12 -0.98
CA PRO A 229 17.54 18.27 -1.86
C PRO A 229 18.10 17.87 -3.23
N ARG A 230 17.80 18.70 -4.24
CA ARG A 230 18.13 18.40 -5.63
C ARG A 230 19.63 18.23 -5.90
N HIS A 231 20.49 18.98 -5.24
CA HIS A 231 21.94 18.93 -5.45
C HIS A 231 22.57 17.62 -4.93
N MET A 232 21.86 16.86 -4.08
CA MET A 232 22.33 15.58 -3.55
C MET A 232 21.93 14.39 -4.43
N LEU A 233 21.02 14.57 -5.38
CA LEU A 233 20.61 13.49 -6.28
C LEU A 233 21.69 13.23 -7.32
N LEU A 234 21.95 11.95 -7.62
CA LEU A 234 22.74 11.58 -8.79
C LEU A 234 22.14 12.25 -10.03
N HIS A 235 22.96 13.01 -10.76
CA HIS A 235 22.62 13.36 -12.13
C HIS A 235 22.59 12.05 -12.93
N PRO A 236 21.45 11.68 -13.54
CA PRO A 236 21.41 10.49 -14.36
C PRO A 236 22.43 10.63 -15.48
N ASN A 237 23.25 9.60 -15.67
CA ASN A 237 24.08 9.44 -16.86
C ASN A 237 23.18 9.72 -18.09
N PRO A 238 23.57 10.60 -19.03
CA PRO A 238 22.72 11.02 -20.16
C PRO A 238 22.12 9.85 -20.97
N ASN A 239 22.68 8.65 -20.88
CA ASN A 239 22.14 7.43 -21.50
C ASN A 239 20.89 6.82 -20.79
N LYS A 240 20.52 7.27 -19.58
CA LYS A 240 19.30 6.82 -18.85
C LYS A 240 18.15 7.86 -18.86
N GLN A 241 18.32 8.98 -19.56
CA GLN A 241 17.36 10.11 -19.59
C GLN A 241 15.99 9.74 -20.22
N LEU A 242 15.93 8.67 -21.02
CA LEU A 242 14.75 8.27 -21.79
C LEU A 242 13.55 7.82 -20.92
N CYS A 243 13.78 7.42 -19.66
CA CYS A 243 12.70 6.93 -18.80
C CYS A 243 12.00 8.02 -17.96
N MET A 244 12.58 9.21 -17.79
CA MET A 244 11.93 10.28 -17.00
C MET A 244 11.19 11.31 -17.87
N ASN A 245 11.67 11.56 -19.09
CA ASN A 245 11.09 12.59 -19.96
C ASN A 245 9.86 12.11 -20.77
N SER A 246 9.61 10.80 -20.82
CA SER A 246 8.48 10.21 -21.56
C SER A 246 7.14 10.25 -20.83
N TRP A 247 7.13 10.61 -19.53
CA TRP A 247 5.92 10.60 -18.69
C TRP A 247 5.35 11.98 -18.38
N GLY A 248 6.00 13.06 -18.82
CA GLY A 248 5.62 14.45 -18.54
C GLY A 248 4.89 15.19 -19.67
N ASN A 249 4.72 14.58 -20.86
CA ASN A 249 4.23 15.29 -22.05
C ASN A 249 3.11 14.55 -22.81
N LYS A 250 2.10 14.04 -22.09
CA LYS A 250 0.78 13.86 -22.71
C LYS A 250 -0.11 15.02 -22.28
N GLN A 251 -0.09 16.09 -23.08
CA GLN A 251 -1.22 17.02 -23.14
C GLN A 251 -2.47 16.19 -23.42
N ILE A 252 -3.41 16.22 -22.49
CA ILE A 252 -4.76 15.69 -22.69
C ILE A 252 -5.43 16.62 -23.70
N GLN A 253 -5.32 16.31 -24.98
CA GLN A 253 -6.28 16.80 -25.96
C GLN A 253 -7.55 15.95 -25.78
N ASN A 254 -8.65 16.62 -25.45
CA ASN A 254 -9.97 16.02 -25.36
C ASN A 254 -10.34 15.37 -26.69
N VAL A 255 -10.33 14.04 -26.75
CA VAL A 255 -10.92 13.29 -27.87
C VAL A 255 -12.30 12.81 -27.42
N HIS A 256 -13.33 13.48 -27.90
CA HIS A 256 -14.68 12.92 -27.96
C HIS A 256 -14.66 11.71 -28.89
N VAL A 257 -15.00 10.51 -28.39
CA VAL A 257 -15.27 9.36 -29.26
C VAL A 257 -16.68 8.86 -29.01
N ARG A 258 -17.48 9.02 -30.07
CA ARG A 258 -18.82 8.47 -30.28
C ARG A 258 -18.66 6.96 -30.57
N VAL A 259 -19.47 6.14 -29.93
CA VAL A 259 -19.50 4.67 -30.10
C VAL A 259 -19.81 4.29 -31.55
N HIS A 260 -19.01 3.41 -32.17
CA HIS A 260 -19.47 2.25 -32.96
C HIS A 260 -18.32 1.32 -33.40
N GLN A 261 -18.48 0.04 -33.04
CA GLN A 261 -18.16 -1.23 -33.72
C GLN A 261 -16.76 -1.56 -34.32
N LYS A 262 -16.16 -2.61 -33.71
CA LYS A 262 -15.21 -3.64 -34.18
C LYS A 262 -14.50 -3.46 -35.54
N ARG A 263 -13.17 -3.55 -35.51
CA ARG A 263 -12.40 -4.53 -36.31
C ARG A 263 -11.04 -4.83 -35.66
N GLU A 264 -10.65 -6.10 -35.73
CA GLU A 264 -9.36 -6.66 -35.34
C GLU A 264 -8.23 -6.07 -36.20
N GLU A 265 -7.07 -5.84 -35.60
CA GLU A 265 -5.79 -6.00 -36.30
C GLU A 265 -4.66 -6.25 -35.29
N THR A 266 -3.94 -7.34 -35.55
CA THR A 266 -2.75 -7.82 -34.87
C THR A 266 -1.54 -6.94 -35.17
N SER A 267 -0.71 -6.64 -34.17
CA SER A 267 0.69 -6.28 -34.42
C SER A 267 1.59 -6.62 -33.23
N SER A 268 2.75 -7.14 -33.59
CA SER A 268 3.73 -7.89 -32.83
C SER A 268 4.90 -7.04 -32.33
N LEU A 269 5.51 -7.49 -31.22
CA LEU A 269 6.92 -7.30 -30.82
C LEU A 269 7.33 -5.86 -30.43
N SER A 270 8.03 -5.63 -29.31
CA SER A 270 9.34 -6.19 -29.01
C SER A 270 9.74 -5.97 -27.52
N ARG A 271 10.52 -6.91 -26.98
CA ARG A 271 11.12 -6.89 -25.63
C ARG A 271 12.39 -6.03 -25.65
N CYS A 272 12.64 -5.25 -24.59
CA CYS A 272 13.97 -4.78 -24.24
C CYS A 272 14.40 -5.45 -22.93
N ALA A 273 15.63 -5.94 -22.92
CA ALA A 273 16.34 -6.52 -21.79
C ALA A 273 16.67 -5.47 -20.72
#